data_AF-A0A561TAF1-F1
#
_entry.id   AF-A0A561TAF1-F1
#
_cell.length_a   1.000
_cell.length_b   1.000
_cell.length_c   1.000
_cell.angle_alpha   90.00
_cell.angle_beta   90.00
_cell.angle_gamma   90.00
#
_symmetry.space_group_name_H-M   'P 1'
#
loop_
_entity.id
_entity.type
_entity.pdbx_description
1 polymer ?
#
loop_
_entity_poly.entity_id
_entity_poly.type
_entity_poly.pdbx_seq_one_letter_code
_entity_poly.pdbx_strand_id
1 'polypeptide(L)'
;MSDDGPRTVRAGRRPVEIHRPGKVLFPGGGGAEEYTKGDLVDYHRAVAPFMLPHLRGRPLMLDRRPEGIDTPGFPQGRTPLDDPRLHARRWTVADAVEQARTDPWAGLPRRGRALGPARRRLRALRD
;
A
#
# COMPACT_ATOMS: atom_id res chain seq x y z
N MET A 1 22.46 22.58 6.00
CA MET A 1 21.31 21.65 6.13
C MET A 1 20.42 22.25 7.20
N SER A 2 19.31 22.88 6.82
CA SER A 2 18.42 23.54 7.77
C SER A 2 17.72 22.45 8.59
N ASP A 3 18.17 22.27 9.82
CA ASP A 3 17.54 21.41 10.81
C ASP A 3 16.34 22.15 11.39
N ASP A 4 15.27 22.21 10.61
CA ASP A 4 13.97 22.56 11.15
C ASP A 4 13.49 21.33 11.92
N GLY A 5 13.15 21.52 13.20
CA GLY A 5 12.82 20.43 14.12
C GLY A 5 11.62 19.60 13.67
N PRO A 6 11.27 18.52 14.40
CA PRO A 6 10.07 17.76 14.11
C PRO A 6 8.85 18.68 14.03
N ARG A 7 8.08 18.60 12.94
CA ARG A 7 6.83 19.36 12.77
C ARG A 7 5.62 18.44 12.82
N THR A 8 4.57 18.86 13.53
CA THR A 8 3.31 18.11 13.56
C THR A 8 2.37 18.61 12.49
N VAL A 9 1.79 17.69 11.70
CA VAL A 9 0.74 17.97 10.72
C VAL A 9 -0.54 17.22 11.04
N ARG A 10 -1.67 17.72 10.57
CA ARG A 10 -2.98 17.06 10.75
C ARG A 10 -3.34 16.25 9.50
N ALA A 11 -3.54 14.96 9.67
CA ALA A 11 -4.11 14.06 8.68
C ALA A 11 -5.53 13.66 9.10
N GLY A 12 -6.52 14.44 8.64
CA GLY A 12 -7.90 14.35 9.13
C GLY A 12 -7.96 14.58 10.65
N ARG A 13 -8.40 13.56 11.39
CA ARG A 13 -8.52 13.63 12.86
C ARG A 13 -7.24 13.27 13.62
N ARG A 14 -6.18 12.81 12.93
CA ARG A 14 -4.94 12.33 13.56
C ARG A 14 -3.80 13.36 13.45
N PRO A 15 -3.06 13.63 14.54
CA PRO A 15 -1.77 14.31 14.42
C PRO A 15 -0.73 13.31 13.89
N VAL A 16 0.15 13.79 13.02
CA VAL A 16 1.28 13.02 12.47
C VAL A 16 2.53 13.87 12.63
N GLU A 17 3.53 13.32 13.31
CA GLU A 17 4.82 13.97 13.46
C GLU A 17 5.72 13.69 12.26
N ILE A 18 6.30 14.74 11.71
CA ILE A 18 7.22 14.69 10.57
C ILE A 18 8.60 15.08 11.09
N HIS A 19 9.45 14.08 11.33
CA HIS A 19 10.87 14.31 11.64
C HIS A 19 11.62 14.82 10.43
N ARG A 20 12.70 15.59 10.57
CA ARG A 20 13.56 16.06 9.45
C ARG A 20 12.76 16.60 8.24
N PRO A 21 11.84 17.57 8.41
CA PRO A 21 11.06 18.12 7.30
C PRO A 21 11.95 18.77 6.22
N GLY A 22 13.05 19.42 6.59
CA GLY A 22 14.01 20.02 5.66
C GLY A 22 14.89 19.02 4.88
N LYS A 23 14.68 17.71 5.01
CA LYS A 23 15.43 16.72 4.23
C LYS A 23 15.00 16.79 2.77
N VAL A 24 15.95 17.07 1.88
CA VAL A 24 15.77 17.01 0.42
C VAL A 24 15.44 15.59 0.00
N LEU A 25 14.33 15.42 -0.72
CA LEU A 25 13.94 14.14 -1.33
C LEU A 25 13.99 14.20 -2.86
N PHE A 26 13.79 15.38 -3.44
CA PHE A 26 13.87 15.62 -4.88
C PHE A 26 14.94 16.70 -5.09
N PRO A 27 16.20 16.32 -5.35
CA PRO A 27 17.21 17.30 -5.68
C PRO A 27 16.79 18.01 -6.97
N GLY A 28 16.91 19.35 -6.97
CA GLY A 28 16.66 20.14 -8.16
C GLY A 28 17.66 19.79 -9.27
N GLY A 29 17.37 20.21 -10.50
CA GLY A 29 18.24 19.92 -11.65
C GLY A 29 17.57 20.20 -12.99
N GLY A 30 18.36 20.56 -14.00
CA GLY A 30 17.83 20.84 -15.35
C GLY A 30 16.75 21.95 -15.39
N GLY A 31 16.81 22.90 -14.45
CA GLY A 31 15.81 23.97 -14.29
C GLY A 31 14.64 23.65 -13.36
N ALA A 32 14.57 22.43 -12.80
CA ALA A 32 13.58 22.07 -11.79
C ALA A 32 14.03 22.49 -10.38
N GLU A 33 13.05 22.92 -9.58
CA GLU A 33 13.21 23.28 -8.17
C GLU A 33 13.50 22.05 -7.29
N GLU A 34 14.22 22.26 -6.19
CA GLU A 34 14.46 21.26 -5.16
C GLU A 34 13.24 21.12 -4.23
N TYR A 35 12.84 19.89 -3.90
CA TYR A 35 11.75 19.64 -2.95
C TYR A 35 12.18 18.79 -1.76
N THR A 36 11.74 19.24 -0.58
CA THR A 36 11.99 18.59 0.71
C THR A 36 10.87 17.63 1.09
N LYS A 37 11.10 16.88 2.18
CA LYS A 37 10.05 16.05 2.79
C LYS A 37 8.87 16.88 3.31
N GLY A 38 9.13 18.09 3.81
CA GLY A 38 8.09 19.03 4.19
C GLY A 38 7.17 19.35 3.01
N ASP A 39 7.76 19.68 1.86
CA ASP A 39 7.01 20.02 0.64
C ASP A 39 6.19 18.84 0.13
N LEU A 40 6.75 17.62 0.17
CA LEU A 40 6.02 16.41 -0.21
C LEU A 40 4.79 16.17 0.68
N VAL A 41 4.91 16.44 1.99
CA VAL A 41 3.81 16.34 2.96
C VAL A 41 2.75 17.40 2.67
N ASP A 42 3.16 18.64 2.42
CA ASP A 42 2.25 19.75 2.15
C ASP A 42 1.52 19.54 0.81
N TYR A 43 2.20 19.04 -0.22
CA TYR A 43 1.60 18.60 -1.48
C TYR A 43 0.53 17.52 -1.25
N HIS A 44 0.87 16.43 -0.54
CA HIS A 44 -0.08 15.35 -0.26
C HIS A 44 -1.30 15.85 0.51
N ARG A 45 -1.10 16.78 1.45
CA ARG A 45 -2.19 17.40 2.20
C ARG A 45 -3.11 18.23 1.28
N ALA A 46 -2.54 18.98 0.34
CA ALA A 46 -3.32 19.78 -0.60
C ALA A 46 -4.15 18.91 -1.56
N VAL A 47 -3.59 17.81 -2.06
CA VAL A 47 -4.28 16.94 -3.03
C VAL A 47 -5.16 15.86 -2.39
N ALA A 48 -5.00 15.58 -1.10
CA ALA A 48 -5.72 14.52 -0.39
C ALA A 48 -7.25 14.54 -0.59
N PRO A 49 -7.97 15.68 -0.54
CA PRO A 49 -9.43 15.71 -0.74
C PRO A 49 -9.86 15.16 -2.11
N PHE A 50 -9.03 15.34 -3.14
CA PHE A 50 -9.28 14.88 -4.50
C PHE A 50 -8.75 13.46 -4.72
N MET A 51 -7.60 13.12 -4.13
CA MET A 51 -6.95 11.82 -4.30
C MET A 51 -7.64 10.69 -3.52
N LEU A 52 -8.01 10.93 -2.26
CA LEU A 52 -8.49 9.89 -1.34
C LEU A 52 -9.78 9.17 -1.79
N PRO A 53 -10.79 9.83 -2.40
CA PRO A 53 -11.96 9.13 -2.94
C PRO A 53 -11.60 8.01 -3.93
N HIS A 54 -10.55 8.20 -4.72
CA HIS A 54 -10.10 7.23 -5.73
C HIS A 54 -9.21 6.10 -5.17
N LEU A 55 -8.64 6.30 -3.98
CA LEU A 55 -7.82 5.30 -3.28
C LEU A 55 -8.63 4.48 -2.26
N ARG A 56 -9.83 4.95 -1.89
CA ARG A 56 -10.66 4.30 -0.87
C ARG A 56 -10.97 2.85 -1.27
N GLY A 57 -10.64 1.91 -0.37
CA GLY A 57 -10.91 0.48 -0.56
C GLY A 57 -9.94 -0.24 -1.50
N ARG A 58 -8.88 0.44 -1.98
CA ARG A 58 -7.87 -0.17 -2.86
C ARG A 58 -6.60 -0.51 -2.09
N PRO A 59 -6.04 -1.72 -2.22
CA PRO A 59 -4.71 -2.03 -1.70
C PRO A 59 -3.66 -1.10 -2.32
N LEU A 60 -2.72 -0.60 -1.51
CA LEU A 60 -1.64 0.28 -1.96
C LEU A 60 -0.28 -0.38 -1.71
N MET A 61 0.63 -0.18 -2.67
CA MET A 61 2.06 -0.37 -2.51
C MET A 61 2.69 1.02 -2.34
N LEU A 62 3.63 1.16 -1.42
CA LEU A 62 4.37 2.40 -1.21
C LEU A 62 5.77 2.25 -1.82
N ASP A 63 6.14 3.09 -2.78
CA ASP A 63 7.56 3.24 -3.12
C ASP A 63 8.20 4.16 -2.07
N ARG A 64 9.09 3.60 -1.24
CA ARG A 64 9.74 4.35 -0.17
C ARG A 64 11.17 4.66 -0.55
N ARG A 65 11.50 5.96 -0.51
CA ARG A 65 12.85 6.48 -0.74
C ARG A 65 13.29 7.35 0.43
N PRO A 66 13.72 6.74 1.56
CA PRO A 66 14.12 7.49 2.74
C PRO A 66 15.25 8.48 2.48
N GLU A 67 16.12 8.17 1.51
CA GLU A 67 17.32 8.94 1.14
C GLU A 67 17.13 9.84 -0.09
N GLY A 68 15.91 9.94 -0.64
CA GLY A 68 15.62 10.75 -1.82
C GLY A 68 15.60 9.96 -3.13
N ILE A 69 15.15 10.59 -4.22
CA ILE A 69 14.82 9.91 -5.48
C ILE A 69 16.02 9.34 -6.25
N ASP A 70 17.19 9.93 -6.06
CA ASP A 70 18.44 9.54 -6.73
C ASP A 70 19.09 8.31 -6.07
N THR A 71 18.58 7.90 -4.91
CA THR A 71 19.05 6.72 -4.20
C THR A 71 18.04 5.58 -4.37
N PRO A 72 18.49 4.31 -4.43
CA PRO A 72 17.58 3.17 -4.46
C PRO A 72 16.53 3.21 -3.34
N GLY A 73 15.27 3.05 -3.74
CA GLY A 73 14.14 2.88 -2.84
C GLY A 73 13.86 1.41 -2.52
N PHE A 74 12.83 1.18 -1.71
CA PHE A 74 12.25 -0.14 -1.56
C PHE A 74 10.71 -0.07 -1.64
N PRO A 75 10.08 -1.02 -2.34
CA PRO A 75 8.64 -1.15 -2.34
C PRO A 75 8.18 -1.71 -0.99
N GLN A 76 7.37 -0.95 -0.26
CA GLN A 76 6.66 -1.40 0.91
C GLN A 76 5.20 -1.67 0.54
N GLY A 77 4.89 -2.94 0.28
CA GLY A 77 3.52 -3.42 0.32
C GLY A 77 3.05 -3.66 1.74
N ARG A 78 1.76 -3.92 1.90
CA ARG A 78 1.34 -4.74 3.04
C ARG A 78 2.03 -6.09 2.88
N THR A 79 3.07 -6.34 3.66
CA THR A 79 3.72 -7.64 3.75
C THR A 79 2.64 -8.72 3.90
N PRO A 80 2.67 -9.82 3.12
CA PRO A 80 1.94 -11.02 3.49
C PRO A 80 2.59 -11.76 4.68
N LEU A 81 3.84 -11.42 5.03
CA LEU A 81 4.78 -12.28 5.77
C LEU A 81 4.98 -11.91 7.26
N ASP A 82 4.44 -10.79 7.73
CA ASP A 82 4.46 -10.47 9.17
C ASP A 82 3.29 -11.13 9.94
N ASP A 83 2.51 -11.99 9.27
CA ASP A 83 1.39 -12.74 9.85
C ASP A 83 1.87 -14.13 10.32
N PRO A 84 2.04 -14.37 11.64
CA PRO A 84 2.42 -15.68 12.17
C PRO A 84 1.35 -16.77 11.92
N ARG A 85 0.22 -16.43 11.29
CA ARG A 85 -0.84 -17.37 10.83
C ARG A 85 -0.68 -17.75 9.36
N LEU A 86 0.47 -17.50 8.72
CA LEU A 86 0.77 -18.05 7.41
C LEU A 86 0.84 -19.58 7.51
N HIS A 87 -0.14 -20.29 6.93
CA HIS A 87 -0.20 -21.75 6.96
C HIS A 87 -0.74 -22.33 5.64
N ALA A 88 -0.64 -23.66 5.50
CA ALA A 88 -0.71 -24.46 4.27
C ALA A 88 -1.95 -24.31 3.32
N ARG A 89 -2.87 -23.37 3.57
CA ARG A 89 -3.96 -23.00 2.63
C ARG A 89 -3.81 -21.60 2.04
N ARG A 90 -2.67 -20.95 2.25
CA ARG A 90 -2.47 -19.52 1.98
C ARG A 90 -1.32 -19.31 1.01
N TRP A 91 -1.68 -18.90 -0.19
CA TRP A 91 -0.86 -18.71 -1.36
C TRP A 91 -0.33 -17.27 -1.43
N THR A 92 0.81 -17.03 -2.09
CA THR A 92 1.21 -15.69 -2.51
C THR A 92 1.39 -15.58 -4.03
N VAL A 93 1.38 -14.36 -4.57
CA VAL A 93 1.52 -14.09 -6.02
C VAL A 93 2.92 -14.49 -6.53
N ALA A 94 3.93 -14.45 -5.67
CA ALA A 94 5.30 -14.80 -6.04
C ALA A 94 5.47 -16.31 -6.35
N ASP A 95 4.65 -17.15 -5.71
CA ASP A 95 4.76 -18.61 -5.75
C ASP A 95 3.56 -19.26 -6.45
N ALA A 96 2.59 -18.44 -6.88
CA ALA A 96 1.36 -18.88 -7.51
C ALA A 96 1.59 -19.72 -8.78
N VAL A 97 2.62 -19.39 -9.57
CA VAL A 97 2.90 -20.08 -10.83
C VAL A 97 3.51 -21.47 -10.61
N GLU A 98 4.44 -21.59 -9.66
CA GLU A 98 5.01 -22.90 -9.30
C GLU A 98 3.97 -23.81 -8.65
N GLN A 99 3.14 -23.25 -7.78
CA GLN A 99 2.11 -24.00 -7.09
C GLN A 99 0.96 -24.40 -8.04
N ALA A 100 0.67 -23.62 -9.09
CA ALA A 100 -0.27 -23.99 -10.15
C ALA A 100 0.20 -25.16 -11.03
N ARG A 101 1.49 -25.52 -10.96
CA ARG A 101 2.02 -26.74 -11.61
C ARG A 101 1.77 -28.00 -10.78
N THR A 102 1.32 -27.87 -9.54
CA THR A 102 0.81 -28.99 -8.74
C THR A 102 -0.70 -29.18 -8.98
N ASP A 103 -1.29 -30.30 -8.54
CA ASP A 103 -2.75 -30.45 -8.43
C ASP A 103 -3.19 -30.19 -6.98
N PRO A 104 -3.25 -28.92 -6.54
CA PRO A 104 -3.62 -28.56 -5.17
C PRO A 104 -5.08 -28.92 -4.83
N TRP A 105 -5.86 -29.33 -5.84
CA TRP A 105 -7.27 -29.64 -5.74
C TRP A 105 -7.55 -31.13 -5.93
N ALA A 106 -6.53 -31.98 -5.96
CA ALA A 106 -6.66 -33.43 -6.12
C ALA A 106 -7.64 -34.07 -5.11
N GLY A 107 -7.75 -33.48 -3.90
CA GLY A 107 -8.66 -33.92 -2.84
C GLY A 107 -10.05 -33.30 -2.85
N LEU A 108 -10.35 -32.38 -3.77
CA LEU A 108 -11.68 -31.78 -3.91
C LEU A 108 -12.55 -32.57 -4.91
N PRO A 109 -13.86 -32.68 -4.66
CA PRO A 109 -14.76 -33.32 -5.61
C PRO A 109 -14.73 -32.59 -6.96
N ARG A 110 -14.38 -33.31 -8.04
CA ARG A 110 -14.30 -32.75 -9.41
C ARG A 110 -15.64 -32.30 -10.00
N ARG A 111 -16.76 -32.59 -9.33
CA ARG A 111 -18.07 -32.04 -9.67
C ARG A 111 -18.37 -30.84 -8.78
N GLY A 112 -18.54 -29.69 -9.42
CA GLY A 112 -18.91 -28.45 -8.74
C GLY A 112 -20.21 -28.62 -7.95
N ARG A 113 -20.23 -28.11 -6.72
CA ARG A 113 -21.46 -28.02 -5.94
C ARG A 113 -22.34 -26.90 -6.49
N ALA A 114 -23.65 -27.10 -6.48
CA ALA A 114 -24.60 -26.05 -6.88
C ALA A 114 -24.42 -24.80 -6.00
N LEU A 115 -24.09 -23.67 -6.64
CA LEU A 115 -23.85 -22.39 -5.96
C LEU A 115 -25.13 -21.63 -5.60
N GLY A 116 -26.30 -22.22 -5.83
CA GLY A 116 -27.61 -21.63 -5.52
C GLY A 116 -27.75 -21.14 -4.08
N PRO A 117 -27.42 -21.95 -3.05
CA PRO A 117 -27.50 -21.53 -1.65
C PRO A 117 -26.58 -20.36 -1.31
N ALA A 118 -25.35 -20.36 -1.85
CA ALA A 118 -24.40 -19.26 -1.65
C ALA A 118 -24.89 -17.97 -2.33
N ARG A 119 -25.43 -18.06 -3.55
CA ARG A 119 -26.02 -16.92 -4.28
C ARG A 119 -27.21 -16.31 -3.53
N ARG A 120 -28.10 -17.13 -2.93
CA ARG A 120 -29.23 -16.62 -2.14
C ARG A 120 -28.77 -15.85 -0.91
N ARG A 121 -27.81 -16.41 -0.15
CA ARG A 121 -27.25 -15.72 1.04
C ARG A 121 -26.59 -14.39 0.69
N LEU A 122 -25.87 -14.32 -0.43
CA LEU A 122 -25.24 -13.07 -0.87
C LEU A 122 -26.26 -12.00 -1.29
N ARG A 123 -27.40 -12.39 -1.89
CA ARG A 123 -28.46 -11.44 -2.25
C ARG A 123 -29.14 -10.86 -1.01
N ALA A 124 -29.44 -11.69 -0.02
CA ALA A 124 -30.06 -11.26 1.24
C ALA A 124 -29.19 -10.32 2.10
N LEU A 125 -27.92 -10.13 1.76
CA LEU A 125 -27.01 -9.18 2.42
C LEU A 125 -26.91 -7.83 1.68
N ARG A 126 -27.57 -7.69 0.53
CA ARG A 126 -27.56 -6.48 -0.31
C ARG A 126 -28.85 -5.67 -0.24
N ASP A 127 -29.86 -6.20 0.44
CA ASP A 127 -31.10 -5.51 0.84
C ASP A 127 -30.95 -5.03 2.29
#